data_AF-A0A7W1SIC7-F1
#
_entry.id   AF-A0A7W1SIC7-F1
#
_cell.length_a   1.000
_cell.length_b   1.000
_cell.length_c   1.000
_cell.angle_alpha   90.00
_cell.angle_beta   90.00
_cell.angle_gamma   90.00
#
_symmetry.space_group_name_H-M   'P 1'
#
loop_
_entity.id
_entity.type
_entity.pdbx_description
1 polymer ?
#
loop_
_entity_poly.entity_id
_entity_poly.type
_entity_poly.pdbx_seq_one_letter_code
_entity_poly.pdbx_strand_id
1 'polypeptide(L)'
;MAARAREVPKPRTAGWTAPAFGAVAEVVQLISGLVFPPNRQPAAEAGMRRAMAAFRIPSVTLLVQAMQRPGEVRDFVLAELTVGETYFFRESGALELLRTTILPPLIDRRGAATPVRIWSAGCASGEEPYSVAMMLRESGWPHAARILGTDVARPRLDAARRGRYTKWSLRGVSQDRVDRWFTPHGTQFDLDPDILAAVQFAPLNLIADDYPSVATGTTDQDVVLCRNVLIYFDRATVT
;
A
#
# COMPACT_ATOMS: atom_id res chain seq x y z
N MET A 1 28.92 -45.28 19.94
CA MET A 1 27.45 -45.46 19.89
C MET A 1 26.76 -44.10 20.03
N ALA A 2 26.61 -43.35 18.94
CA ALA A 2 25.92 -42.06 18.95
C ALA A 2 24.44 -42.27 18.57
N ALA A 3 23.54 -41.98 19.50
CA ALA A 3 22.09 -42.02 19.27
C ALA A 3 21.70 -40.87 18.33
N ARG A 4 21.15 -41.20 17.16
CA ARG A 4 20.53 -40.22 16.26
C ARG A 4 19.23 -39.73 16.89
N ALA A 5 19.14 -38.42 17.15
CA ALA A 5 17.88 -37.77 17.48
C ALA A 5 16.90 -37.97 16.32
N ARG A 6 15.73 -38.54 16.60
CA ARG A 6 14.63 -38.64 15.64
C ARG A 6 14.09 -37.23 15.42
N GLU A 7 14.24 -36.70 14.21
CA GLU A 7 13.53 -35.51 13.77
C GLU A 7 12.02 -35.79 13.83
N VAL A 8 11.31 -34.98 14.61
CA VAL A 8 9.85 -34.95 14.63
C VAL A 8 9.40 -34.29 13.32
N PRO A 9 8.59 -34.95 12.47
CA PRO A 9 8.16 -34.36 11.22
C PRO A 9 7.27 -33.15 11.50
N LYS A 10 7.59 -31.99 10.90
CA LYS A 10 6.69 -30.83 10.87
C LYS A 10 5.35 -31.28 10.30
N PRO A 11 4.20 -30.93 10.92
CA PRO A 11 2.90 -31.30 10.37
C PRO A 11 2.78 -30.72 8.96
N ARG A 12 2.56 -31.59 7.97
CA ARG A 12 2.19 -31.17 6.61
C ARG A 12 0.79 -30.57 6.71
N THR A 13 0.70 -29.25 6.77
CA THR A 13 -0.58 -28.56 6.56
C THR A 13 -1.09 -28.97 5.18
N ALA A 14 -2.23 -29.64 5.11
CA ALA A 14 -2.85 -29.99 3.84
C ALA A 14 -2.96 -28.73 2.95
N GLY A 15 -2.63 -28.89 1.66
CA GLY A 15 -2.88 -27.86 0.65
C GLY A 15 -4.37 -27.49 0.64
N TRP A 16 -4.71 -26.23 0.36
CA TRP A 16 -6.11 -25.89 0.16
C TRP A 16 -6.62 -26.65 -1.08
N THR A 17 -7.87 -27.11 -1.06
CA THR A 17 -8.48 -27.64 -2.28
C THR A 17 -8.70 -26.47 -3.25
N ALA A 18 -8.59 -26.72 -4.56
CA ALA A 18 -8.82 -25.69 -5.58
C ALA A 18 -10.18 -24.95 -5.41
N PRO A 19 -11.29 -25.61 -5.02
CA PRO A 19 -12.56 -24.91 -4.73
C PRO A 19 -12.51 -23.98 -3.52
N ALA A 20 -11.77 -24.33 -2.47
CA ALA A 20 -11.67 -23.51 -1.26
C ALA A 20 -10.87 -22.22 -1.52
N PHE A 21 -9.79 -22.32 -2.30
CA PHE A 21 -9.04 -21.14 -2.75
C PHE A 21 -9.89 -20.25 -3.67
N GLY A 22 -10.61 -20.86 -4.62
CA GLY A 22 -11.48 -20.15 -5.56
C GLY A 22 -12.51 -19.26 -4.85
N ALA A 23 -13.17 -19.76 -3.81
CA ALA A 23 -14.18 -19.00 -3.06
C ALA A 23 -13.60 -17.75 -2.36
N VAL A 24 -12.38 -17.83 -1.81
CA VAL A 24 -11.73 -16.65 -1.20
C VAL A 24 -11.24 -15.68 -2.28
N ALA A 25 -10.67 -16.19 -3.37
CA ALA A 25 -10.22 -15.37 -4.49
C ALA A 25 -11.39 -14.58 -5.12
N GLU A 26 -12.54 -15.20 -5.30
CA GLU A 26 -13.75 -14.55 -5.83
C GLU A 26 -14.24 -13.42 -4.93
N VAL A 27 -14.28 -13.64 -3.61
CA VAL A 27 -14.68 -12.58 -2.66
C VAL A 27 -13.66 -11.45 -2.69
N VAL A 28 -12.37 -11.74 -2.75
CA VAL A 28 -11.33 -10.71 -2.80
C VAL A 28 -11.40 -9.90 -4.10
N GLN A 29 -11.62 -10.56 -5.23
CA GLN A 29 -11.83 -9.88 -6.51
C GLN A 29 -13.08 -8.99 -6.44
N LEU A 30 -14.19 -9.47 -5.88
CA LEU A 30 -15.42 -8.68 -5.74
C LEU A 30 -15.23 -7.44 -4.86
N ILE A 31 -14.50 -7.55 -3.74
CA ILE A 31 -14.38 -6.44 -2.77
C ILE A 31 -13.23 -5.48 -3.06
N SER A 32 -12.28 -5.84 -3.92
CA SER A 32 -11.04 -5.05 -4.14
C SER A 32 -10.53 -5.03 -5.58
N GLY A 33 -11.15 -5.78 -6.49
CA GLY A 33 -10.72 -5.91 -7.89
C GLY A 33 -9.47 -6.78 -8.08
N LEU A 34 -8.83 -7.24 -7.01
CA LEU A 34 -7.57 -7.97 -7.08
C LEU A 34 -7.75 -9.34 -7.73
N VAL A 35 -7.00 -9.57 -8.80
CA VAL A 35 -6.92 -10.85 -9.49
C VAL A 35 -5.67 -11.60 -9.06
N PHE A 36 -5.82 -12.91 -8.82
CA PHE A 36 -4.71 -13.80 -8.46
C PHE A 36 -4.36 -14.70 -9.64
N PRO A 37 -3.35 -14.35 -10.46
CA PRO A 37 -2.84 -15.28 -11.45
C PRO A 37 -2.26 -16.54 -10.76
N PRO A 38 -2.19 -17.69 -11.46
CA PRO A 38 -1.79 -18.98 -10.85
C PRO A 38 -0.44 -18.94 -10.11
N ASN A 39 0.51 -18.14 -10.60
CA ASN A 39 1.82 -17.96 -9.95
C ASN A 39 1.75 -17.24 -8.60
N ARG A 40 0.66 -16.53 -8.29
CA ARG A 40 0.43 -15.84 -7.00
C ARG A 40 -0.42 -16.63 -6.03
N GLN A 41 -1.05 -17.73 -6.46
CA GLN A 41 -1.88 -18.57 -5.60
C GLN A 41 -1.15 -19.08 -4.34
N PRO A 42 0.10 -19.58 -4.39
CA PRO A 42 0.79 -20.05 -3.18
C PRO A 42 1.00 -18.95 -2.13
N ALA A 43 1.33 -17.72 -2.57
CA ALA A 43 1.50 -16.58 -1.68
C ALA A 43 0.16 -16.14 -1.09
N ALA A 44 -0.91 -16.16 -1.90
CA ALA A 44 -2.25 -15.85 -1.46
C ALA A 44 -2.77 -16.86 -0.41
N GLU A 45 -2.60 -18.17 -0.65
CA GLU A 45 -2.93 -19.21 0.33
C GLU A 45 -2.15 -19.04 1.64
N ALA A 46 -0.87 -18.67 1.57
CA ALA A 46 -0.06 -18.40 2.75
C ALA A 46 -0.61 -17.20 3.55
N GLY A 47 -1.01 -16.12 2.86
CA GLY A 47 -1.66 -14.96 3.47
C GLY A 47 -2.99 -15.32 4.13
N MET A 48 -3.84 -16.08 3.45
CA MET A 48 -5.11 -16.57 4.00
C MET A 48 -4.91 -17.45 5.25
N ARG A 49 -3.91 -18.34 5.24
CA ARG A 49 -3.55 -19.14 6.43
C ARG A 49 -3.12 -18.26 7.60
N ARG A 50 -2.35 -17.19 7.37
CA ARG A 50 -1.99 -16.23 8.42
C ARG A 50 -3.22 -15.53 8.98
N ALA A 51 -4.16 -15.12 8.14
CA ALA A 51 -5.42 -14.52 8.57
C ALA A 51 -6.24 -15.50 9.43
N MET A 52 -6.42 -16.75 8.98
CA MET A 52 -7.13 -17.77 9.76
C MET A 52 -6.49 -18.00 11.13
N ALA A 53 -5.16 -18.05 11.19
CA ALA A 53 -4.43 -18.21 12.45
C ALA A 53 -4.61 -16.99 13.37
N ALA A 54 -4.46 -15.77 12.84
CA ALA A 54 -4.57 -14.52 13.61
C ALA A 54 -5.96 -14.36 14.25
N PHE A 55 -7.02 -14.70 13.53
CA PHE A 55 -8.41 -14.55 13.99
C PHE A 55 -9.03 -15.86 14.52
N ARG A 56 -8.24 -16.93 14.65
CA ARG A 56 -8.69 -18.27 15.10
C ARG A 56 -9.89 -18.80 14.29
N ILE A 57 -9.90 -18.56 12.99
CA ILE A 57 -10.96 -19.02 12.08
C ILE A 57 -10.65 -20.46 11.65
N PRO A 58 -11.49 -21.45 11.98
CA PRO A 58 -11.12 -22.86 11.83
C PRO A 58 -11.36 -23.42 10.42
N SER A 59 -12.05 -22.67 9.54
CA SER A 59 -12.36 -23.13 8.19
C SER A 59 -12.37 -22.00 7.15
N VAL A 60 -12.13 -22.37 5.90
CA VAL A 60 -12.17 -21.44 4.76
C VAL A 60 -13.56 -20.84 4.58
N THR A 61 -14.61 -21.64 4.76
CA THR A 61 -16.00 -21.18 4.69
C THR A 61 -16.27 -20.04 5.67
N LEU A 62 -15.79 -20.17 6.91
CA LEU A 62 -15.94 -19.12 7.92
C LEU A 62 -15.10 -17.88 7.59
N LEU A 63 -13.93 -18.06 6.98
CA LEU A 63 -13.11 -16.93 6.49
C LEU A 63 -13.87 -16.15 5.40
N VAL A 64 -14.45 -16.85 4.42
CA VAL A 64 -15.28 -16.26 3.36
C VAL A 64 -16.44 -15.46 3.96
N GLN A 65 -17.20 -16.06 4.88
CA GLN A 65 -18.31 -15.38 5.56
C GLN A 65 -17.86 -14.14 6.32
N ALA A 66 -16.75 -14.22 7.05
CA ALA A 66 -16.19 -13.07 7.77
C ALA A 66 -15.77 -11.95 6.83
N MET A 67 -15.23 -12.28 5.66
CA MET A 67 -14.83 -11.30 4.64
C MET A 67 -16.02 -10.63 3.93
N GLN A 68 -17.23 -11.20 3.95
CA GLN A 68 -18.41 -10.59 3.32
C GLN A 68 -18.88 -9.29 3.99
N ARG A 69 -18.43 -9.01 5.21
CA ARG A 69 -18.70 -7.75 5.92
C ARG A 69 -17.42 -6.92 6.08
N PRO A 70 -17.49 -5.58 6.01
CA PRO A 70 -16.37 -4.74 6.40
C PRO A 70 -15.95 -5.03 7.85
N GLY A 71 -14.65 -5.12 8.12
CA GLY A 71 -14.12 -5.40 9.45
C GLY A 71 -12.69 -5.94 9.43
N GLU A 72 -12.13 -6.16 10.62
CA GLU A 72 -10.71 -6.49 10.82
C GLU A 72 -10.24 -7.71 10.01
N VAL A 73 -11.07 -8.76 9.92
CA VAL A 73 -10.74 -9.97 9.16
C VAL A 73 -10.54 -9.65 7.68
N ARG A 74 -11.48 -8.90 7.09
CA ARG A 74 -11.40 -8.46 5.69
C ARG A 74 -10.14 -7.62 5.47
N ASP A 75 -9.93 -6.63 6.33
CA ASP A 75 -8.82 -5.69 6.22
C ASP A 75 -7.46 -6.39 6.30
N PHE A 76 -7.34 -7.37 7.20
CA PHE A 76 -6.14 -8.19 7.34
C PHE A 76 -5.89 -9.04 6.10
N VAL A 77 -6.93 -9.73 5.59
CA VAL A 77 -6.81 -10.54 4.37
C VAL A 77 -6.39 -9.65 3.20
N LEU A 78 -7.01 -8.49 3.02
CA LEU A 78 -6.62 -7.56 1.96
C LEU A 78 -5.15 -7.15 2.08
N ALA A 79 -4.68 -6.79 3.27
CA ALA A 79 -3.28 -6.41 3.50
C ALA A 79 -2.28 -7.53 3.18
N GLU A 80 -2.65 -8.79 3.47
CA GLU A 80 -1.85 -9.99 3.17
C GLU A 80 -1.81 -10.34 1.68
N LEU A 81 -2.89 -10.02 0.95
CA LEU A 81 -3.06 -10.38 -0.45
C LEU A 81 -2.60 -9.28 -1.43
N THR A 82 -2.65 -8.02 -1.02
CA THR A 82 -1.98 -6.92 -1.72
C THR A 82 -0.46 -7.10 -1.59
N VAL A 83 0.23 -7.34 -2.71
CA VAL A 83 1.70 -7.36 -2.74
C VAL A 83 2.16 -5.91 -2.63
N GLY A 84 2.18 -5.39 -1.41
CA GLY A 84 2.64 -4.05 -1.08
C GLY A 84 4.15 -3.98 -1.01
N GLU A 85 4.87 -4.41 -2.07
CA GLU A 85 6.28 -4.07 -2.18
C GLU A 85 6.38 -2.62 -2.66
N THR A 86 6.46 -1.72 -1.69
CA THR A 86 6.70 -0.29 -1.93
C THR A 86 7.95 0.13 -1.18
N TYR A 87 8.60 1.18 -1.66
CA TYR A 87 9.81 1.73 -1.07
C TYR A 87 9.99 3.18 -1.51
N PHE A 88 10.71 3.92 -0.67
CA PHE A 88 10.93 5.33 -0.91
C PHE A 88 11.73 5.55 -2.19
N PHE A 89 11.35 6.59 -2.93
CA PHE A 89 11.93 6.98 -4.20
C PHE A 89 11.98 5.85 -5.25
N ARG A 90 11.01 4.93 -5.19
CA ARG A 90 10.78 3.95 -6.26
C ARG A 90 10.56 4.68 -7.60
N GLU A 91 11.23 4.17 -8.64
CA GLU A 91 11.19 4.74 -9.99
C GLU A 91 11.55 6.24 -9.96
N SER A 92 12.73 6.57 -9.41
CA SER A 92 13.21 7.94 -9.22
C SER A 92 13.14 8.82 -10.47
N GLY A 93 13.25 8.25 -11.68
CA GLY A 93 13.06 8.97 -12.94
C GLY A 93 11.65 9.58 -13.09
N ALA A 94 10.60 8.91 -12.63
CA ALA A 94 9.24 9.44 -12.65
C ALA A 94 9.05 10.58 -11.63
N LEU A 95 9.66 10.46 -10.45
CA LEU A 95 9.68 11.54 -9.46
C LEU A 95 10.48 12.74 -9.97
N GLU A 96 11.57 12.51 -10.68
CA GLU A 96 12.36 13.58 -11.27
C GLU A 96 11.62 14.30 -12.39
N LEU A 97 10.87 13.58 -13.23
CA LEU A 97 9.98 14.17 -14.22
C LEU A 97 8.89 15.02 -13.55
N LEU A 98 8.30 14.51 -12.45
CA LEU A 98 7.33 15.24 -11.64
C LEU A 98 7.93 16.57 -11.14
N ARG A 99 9.15 16.53 -10.59
CA ARG A 99 9.87 17.69 -10.05
C ARG A 99 10.24 18.74 -11.10
N THR A 100 10.76 18.29 -12.23
CA THR A 100 11.43 19.16 -13.21
C THR A 100 10.50 19.65 -14.32
N THR A 101 9.45 18.90 -14.63
CA THR A 101 8.63 19.16 -15.82
C THR A 101 7.17 19.41 -15.47
N ILE A 102 6.60 18.60 -14.56
CA ILE A 102 5.15 18.61 -14.31
C ILE A 102 4.78 19.67 -13.26
N LEU A 103 5.43 19.66 -12.10
CA LEU A 103 5.07 20.53 -10.99
C LEU A 103 5.37 22.02 -11.21
N PRO A 104 6.52 22.44 -11.79
CA PRO A 104 6.82 23.87 -11.91
C PRO A 104 5.70 24.69 -12.57
N PRO A 105 5.19 24.35 -13.78
CA PRO A 105 4.14 25.14 -14.41
C PRO A 105 2.80 25.08 -13.66
N LEU A 106 2.51 24.00 -12.92
CA LEU A 106 1.30 23.89 -12.11
C LEU A 106 1.35 24.80 -10.89
N ILE A 107 2.50 24.81 -10.21
CA ILE A 107 2.76 25.67 -9.05
C ILE A 107 2.67 27.14 -9.47
N ASP A 108 3.31 27.51 -10.59
CA ASP A 108 3.28 28.87 -11.12
C ASP A 108 1.84 29.31 -11.47
N ARG A 109 1.07 28.43 -12.11
CA ARG A 109 -0.31 28.72 -12.53
C ARG A 109 -1.27 28.88 -11.35
N ARG A 110 -1.18 28.03 -10.33
CA ARG A 110 -2.07 28.10 -9.17
C ARG A 110 -1.67 29.19 -8.17
N GLY A 111 -0.39 29.56 -8.15
CA GLY A 111 0.17 30.55 -7.25
C GLY A 111 0.27 30.07 -5.80
N ALA A 112 1.00 30.83 -4.98
CA ALA A 112 1.31 30.45 -3.59
C ALA A 112 0.09 30.24 -2.68
N ALA A 113 -1.06 30.83 -3.02
CA ALA A 113 -2.29 30.73 -2.22
C ALA A 113 -3.10 29.45 -2.49
N THR A 114 -2.85 28.74 -3.60
CA THR A 114 -3.62 27.56 -3.99
C THR A 114 -2.69 26.38 -4.26
N PRO A 115 -2.52 25.47 -3.29
CA PRO A 115 -1.64 24.32 -3.48
C PRO A 115 -2.14 23.40 -4.61
N VAL A 116 -1.19 22.85 -5.37
CA VAL A 116 -1.41 21.75 -6.33
C VAL A 116 -1.97 20.53 -5.59
N ARG A 117 -2.96 19.85 -6.16
CA ARG A 117 -3.59 18.66 -5.58
C ARG A 117 -2.99 17.42 -6.21
N ILE A 118 -2.29 16.62 -5.40
CA ILE A 118 -1.61 15.40 -5.84
C ILE A 118 -2.26 14.20 -5.15
N TRP A 119 -2.67 13.21 -5.93
CA TRP A 119 -3.24 11.97 -5.43
C TRP A 119 -2.34 10.77 -5.77
N SER A 120 -1.86 10.06 -4.75
CA SER A 120 -1.25 8.73 -4.86
C SER A 120 -2.32 7.66 -4.64
N ALA A 121 -2.75 7.03 -5.73
CA ALA A 121 -3.76 5.99 -5.77
C ALA A 121 -3.11 4.62 -5.59
N GLY A 122 -3.52 3.87 -4.56
CA GLY A 122 -2.90 2.61 -4.12
C GLY A 122 -1.54 2.83 -3.47
N CYS A 123 -1.49 3.74 -2.50
CA CYS A 123 -0.25 4.22 -1.89
C CYS A 123 0.43 3.23 -0.93
N ALA A 124 -0.20 2.08 -0.65
CA ALA A 124 0.26 1.07 0.29
C ALA A 124 0.66 1.68 1.64
N SER A 125 1.90 1.45 2.11
CA SER A 125 2.43 1.95 3.38
C SER A 125 2.99 3.39 3.31
N GLY A 126 2.66 4.16 2.26
CA GLY A 126 2.89 5.60 2.20
C GLY A 126 4.24 6.04 1.66
N GLU A 127 5.13 5.12 1.29
CA GLU A 127 6.46 5.49 0.78
C GLU A 127 6.40 6.38 -0.47
N GLU A 128 5.44 6.17 -1.38
CA GLU A 128 5.27 7.01 -2.57
C GLU A 128 4.87 8.47 -2.24
N PRO A 129 3.75 8.74 -1.54
CA PRO A 129 3.36 10.11 -1.24
C PRO A 129 4.36 10.83 -0.32
N TYR A 130 5.05 10.11 0.58
CA TYR A 130 6.11 10.72 1.38
C TYR A 130 7.37 11.03 0.56
N SER A 131 7.68 10.24 -0.47
CA SER A 131 8.77 10.58 -1.41
C SER A 131 8.48 11.88 -2.15
N VAL A 132 7.22 12.10 -2.55
CA VAL A 132 6.77 13.37 -3.15
C VAL A 132 6.88 14.52 -2.15
N ALA A 133 6.47 14.31 -0.90
CA ALA A 133 6.57 15.31 0.16
C ALA A 133 8.04 15.73 0.42
N MET A 134 8.96 14.77 0.56
CA MET A 134 10.39 15.04 0.72
C MET A 134 10.96 15.79 -0.48
N MET A 135 10.64 15.36 -1.71
CA MET A 135 11.06 16.03 -2.94
C MET A 135 10.59 17.49 -3.01
N LEU A 136 9.35 17.78 -2.61
CA LEU A 136 8.82 19.16 -2.56
C LEU A 136 9.58 20.00 -1.53
N ARG A 137 9.87 19.46 -0.35
CA ARG A 137 10.66 20.15 0.69
C ARG A 137 12.07 20.45 0.21
N GLU A 138 12.72 19.47 -0.41
CA GLU A 138 14.06 19.60 -0.99
C GLU A 138 14.11 20.62 -2.14
N SER A 139 13.01 20.80 -2.86
CA SER A 139 12.90 21.77 -3.97
C SER A 139 12.49 23.18 -3.51
N GLY A 140 12.35 23.43 -2.21
CA GLY A 140 11.94 24.74 -1.69
C GLY A 140 10.44 25.03 -1.85
N TRP A 141 9.61 24.00 -2.03
CA TRP A 141 8.16 24.09 -2.25
C TRP A 141 7.32 23.44 -1.15
N PRO A 142 7.58 23.73 0.15
CA PRO A 142 7.00 23.01 1.28
C PRO A 142 5.47 23.03 1.36
N HIS A 143 4.83 24.03 0.77
CA HIS A 143 3.38 24.24 0.81
C HIS A 143 2.74 24.28 -0.58
N ALA A 144 3.51 23.96 -1.62
CA ALA A 144 3.04 24.08 -2.99
C ALA A 144 2.07 22.96 -3.38
N ALA A 145 1.94 21.91 -2.58
CA ALA A 145 0.99 20.83 -2.85
C ALA A 145 0.28 20.30 -1.59
N ARG A 146 -0.94 19.79 -1.80
CA ARG A 146 -1.68 18.92 -0.88
C ARG A 146 -1.61 17.51 -1.43
N ILE A 147 -1.11 16.58 -0.63
CA ILE A 147 -0.90 15.19 -1.05
C ILE A 147 -1.92 14.30 -0.36
N LEU A 148 -2.66 13.54 -1.16
CA LEU A 148 -3.58 12.50 -0.72
C LEU A 148 -3.01 11.13 -1.10
N GLY A 149 -2.82 10.24 -0.14
CA GLY A 149 -2.59 8.82 -0.36
C GLY A 149 -3.86 8.03 -0.11
N THR A 150 -4.26 7.17 -1.04
CA THR A 150 -5.38 6.25 -0.81
C THR A 150 -5.01 4.81 -1.05
N ASP A 151 -5.60 3.90 -0.29
CA ASP A 151 -5.42 2.46 -0.46
C ASP A 151 -6.66 1.71 0.04
N VAL A 152 -6.87 0.49 -0.48
CA VAL A 152 -7.96 -0.38 -0.05
C VAL A 152 -7.62 -1.09 1.28
N ALA A 153 -6.34 -1.31 1.54
CA ALA A 153 -5.85 -2.01 2.72
C ALA A 153 -5.65 -1.04 3.90
N ARG A 154 -6.65 -0.91 4.78
CA ARG A 154 -6.57 -0.10 6.01
C ARG A 154 -5.32 -0.34 6.86
N PRO A 155 -4.84 -1.59 7.06
CA PRO A 155 -3.63 -1.82 7.85
C PRO A 155 -2.37 -1.20 7.24
N ARG A 156 -2.33 -1.05 5.90
CA ARG A 156 -1.24 -0.37 5.18
C ARG A 156 -1.31 1.14 5.40
N LEU A 157 -2.50 1.73 5.35
CA LEU A 157 -2.71 3.14 5.69
C LEU A 157 -2.34 3.44 7.14
N ASP A 158 -2.64 2.54 8.07
CA ASP A 158 -2.24 2.71 9.47
C ASP A 158 -0.73 2.62 9.63
N ALA A 159 -0.05 1.77 8.85
CA ALA A 159 1.42 1.77 8.79
C ALA A 159 1.97 3.08 8.23
N ALA A 160 1.35 3.64 7.18
CA ALA A 160 1.71 4.92 6.60
C ALA A 160 1.58 6.07 7.62
N ARG A 161 0.47 6.11 8.36
CA ARG A 161 0.23 7.11 9.41
C ARG A 161 1.20 6.99 10.58
N ARG A 162 1.66 5.78 10.91
CA ARG A 162 2.69 5.57 11.93
C ARG A 162 4.07 6.08 11.50
N GLY A 163 4.36 6.14 10.20
CA GLY A 163 5.62 6.67 9.69
C GLY A 163 6.87 5.88 10.08
N ARG A 164 6.73 4.59 10.45
CA ARG A 164 7.84 3.76 10.92
C ARG A 164 8.22 2.70 9.88
N TYR A 165 9.46 2.77 9.40
CA TYR A 165 9.92 2.02 8.24
C TYR A 165 11.13 1.14 8.54
N THR A 166 11.28 0.06 7.78
CA THR A 166 12.45 -0.81 7.88
C THR A 166 13.56 -0.33 6.96
N LYS A 167 14.80 -0.81 7.16
CA LYS A 167 15.90 -0.60 6.21
C LYS A 167 15.54 -1.00 4.78
N TRP A 168 14.69 -2.03 4.62
CA TRP A 168 14.23 -2.46 3.29
C TRP A 168 13.40 -1.39 2.58
N SER A 169 12.49 -0.71 3.28
CA SER A 169 11.71 0.42 2.72
C SER A 169 12.62 1.57 2.27
N LEU A 170 13.79 1.73 2.89
CA LEU A 170 14.76 2.80 2.59
C LEU A 170 15.79 2.44 1.51
N ARG A 171 15.69 1.26 0.87
CA ARG A 171 16.71 0.79 -0.09
C ARG A 171 16.95 1.69 -1.31
N GLY A 172 15.98 2.56 -1.62
CA GLY A 172 16.07 3.56 -2.70
C GLY A 172 16.46 4.97 -2.23
N VAL A 173 16.76 5.16 -0.93
CA VAL A 173 17.02 6.46 -0.31
C VAL A 173 18.53 6.67 -0.18
N SER A 174 19.02 7.86 -0.53
CA SER A 174 20.42 8.24 -0.28
C SER A 174 20.69 8.38 1.21
N GLN A 175 21.94 8.16 1.65
CA GLN A 175 22.28 8.32 3.06
C GLN A 175 22.00 9.74 3.58
N ASP A 176 22.28 10.76 2.77
CA ASP A 176 21.95 12.16 3.09
C ASP A 176 20.46 12.36 3.41
N ARG A 177 19.56 11.77 2.61
CA ARG A 177 18.11 11.82 2.89
C ARG A 177 17.71 11.00 4.10
N VAL A 178 18.37 9.86 4.35
CA VAL A 178 18.15 9.07 5.57
C VAL A 178 18.50 9.91 6.79
N ASP A 179 19.67 10.53 6.81
CA ASP A 179 20.16 11.34 7.92
C ASP A 179 19.31 12.59 8.14
N ARG A 180 18.73 13.14 7.07
CA ARG A 180 17.90 14.34 7.10
C ARG A 180 16.45 14.09 7.53
N TRP A 181 15.82 13.03 7.03
CA TRP A 181 14.36 12.84 7.14
C TRP A 181 13.95 11.66 8.01
N PHE A 182 14.91 10.92 8.58
CA PHE A 182 14.62 9.74 9.37
C PHE A 182 15.45 9.72 10.65
N THR A 183 14.83 9.26 11.74
CA THR A 183 15.51 9.01 13.02
C THR A 183 15.55 7.52 13.31
N PRO A 184 16.71 6.92 13.65
CA PRO A 184 16.79 5.52 14.03
C PRO A 184 15.92 5.20 15.25
N HIS A 185 15.13 4.13 15.16
CA HIS A 185 14.30 3.59 16.23
C HIS A 185 14.44 2.05 16.28
N GLY A 186 15.42 1.58 17.06
CA GLY A 186 15.74 0.15 17.15
C GLY A 186 16.19 -0.42 15.80
N THR A 187 15.43 -1.35 15.23
CA THR A 187 15.68 -1.94 13.90
C THR A 187 14.95 -1.21 12.77
N GLN A 188 14.24 -0.13 13.10
CA GLN A 188 13.41 0.66 12.20
C GLN A 188 13.84 2.12 12.22
N PHE A 189 13.15 2.94 11.44
CA PHE A 189 13.39 4.37 11.28
C PHE A 189 12.04 5.09 11.36
N ASP A 190 11.97 6.12 12.22
CA ASP A 190 10.82 7.02 12.31
C ASP A 190 11.01 8.15 11.30
N LEU A 191 10.00 8.36 10.46
CA LEU A 191 9.94 9.44 9.50
C LEU A 191 9.77 10.79 10.21
N ASP A 192 10.41 11.82 9.68
CA ASP A 192 10.32 13.18 10.16
C ASP A 192 8.84 13.64 10.32
N PRO A 193 8.46 14.23 11.47
CA PRO A 193 7.09 14.67 11.72
C PRO A 193 6.53 15.68 10.72
N ASP A 194 7.36 16.54 10.13
CA ASP A 194 6.91 17.54 9.15
C ASP A 194 6.62 16.90 7.79
N ILE A 195 7.29 15.80 7.46
CA ILE A 195 6.98 14.97 6.30
C ILE A 195 5.71 14.15 6.55
N LEU A 196 5.57 13.56 7.75
CA LEU A 196 4.36 12.85 8.17
C LEU A 196 3.11 13.74 8.03
N ALA A 197 3.19 14.98 8.51
CA ALA A 197 2.08 15.94 8.45
C ALA A 197 1.75 16.45 7.04
N ALA A 198 2.64 16.25 6.05
CA ALA A 198 2.45 16.73 4.69
C ALA A 198 1.50 15.85 3.84
N VAL A 199 1.15 14.65 4.33
CA VAL A 199 0.34 13.68 3.57
C VAL A 199 -0.93 13.31 4.34
N GLN A 200 -2.06 13.35 3.64
CA GLN A 200 -3.34 12.85 4.15
C GLN A 200 -3.60 11.45 3.61
N PHE A 201 -4.16 10.57 4.44
CA PHE A 201 -4.48 9.19 4.05
C PHE A 201 -5.96 8.87 4.21
N ALA A 202 -6.58 8.30 3.18
CA ALA A 202 -7.97 7.86 3.20
C ALA A 202 -8.14 6.44 2.62
N PRO A 203 -9.01 5.60 3.20
CA PRO A 203 -9.37 4.34 2.57
C PRO A 203 -10.15 4.60 1.28
N LEU A 204 -9.78 3.91 0.20
CA LEU A 204 -10.50 3.98 -1.08
C LEU A 204 -10.33 2.68 -1.85
N ASN A 205 -11.42 2.21 -2.43
CA ASN A 205 -11.40 1.09 -3.36
C ASN A 205 -11.49 1.60 -4.80
N LEU A 206 -10.47 1.37 -5.62
CA LEU A 206 -10.40 1.88 -7.00
C LEU A 206 -11.35 1.16 -7.97
N ILE A 207 -12.13 0.19 -7.50
CA ILE A 207 -13.18 -0.44 -8.32
C ILE A 207 -14.59 -0.04 -7.88
N ALA A 208 -14.71 0.81 -6.86
CA ALA A 208 -16.00 1.29 -6.40
C ALA A 208 -16.45 2.51 -7.20
N ASP A 209 -17.75 2.60 -7.48
CA ASP A 209 -18.36 3.74 -8.19
C ASP A 209 -18.62 4.96 -7.29
N ASP A 210 -17.96 5.05 -6.13
CA ASP A 210 -18.16 6.10 -5.13
C ASP A 210 -17.09 7.20 -5.14
N TYR A 211 -16.20 7.18 -6.14
CA TYR A 211 -15.22 8.21 -6.41
C TYR A 211 -15.18 8.57 -7.93
N PRO A 212 -14.74 9.78 -8.32
CA PRO A 212 -14.24 10.86 -7.47
C PRO A 212 -15.33 11.50 -6.60
N SER A 213 -15.00 11.83 -5.35
CA SER A 213 -15.92 12.42 -4.38
C SER A 213 -15.25 13.50 -3.55
N VAL A 214 -16.00 14.57 -3.26
CA VAL A 214 -15.57 15.64 -2.35
C VAL A 214 -15.28 15.05 -0.96
N ALA A 215 -16.05 14.04 -0.52
CA ALA A 215 -15.89 13.41 0.78
C ALA A 215 -14.56 12.65 0.92
N THR A 216 -14.07 12.03 -0.16
CA THR A 216 -12.79 11.33 -0.18
C THR A 216 -11.62 12.24 -0.59
N GLY A 217 -11.90 13.51 -0.92
CA GLY A 217 -10.90 14.47 -1.37
C GLY A 217 -10.34 14.18 -2.75
N THR A 218 -10.98 13.30 -3.54
CA THR A 218 -10.48 12.82 -4.84
C THR A 218 -10.96 13.64 -6.03
N THR A 219 -11.85 14.62 -5.85
CA THR A 219 -12.18 15.59 -6.90
C THR A 219 -11.05 16.59 -7.13
N ASP A 220 -11.00 17.16 -8.34
CA ASP A 220 -10.14 18.28 -8.72
C ASP A 220 -8.64 18.05 -8.50
N GLN A 221 -8.14 16.83 -8.74
CA GLN A 221 -6.70 16.54 -8.69
C GLN A 221 -5.97 17.14 -9.90
N ASP A 222 -4.84 17.80 -9.66
CA ASP A 222 -3.96 18.26 -10.73
C ASP A 222 -3.06 17.14 -11.24
N VAL A 223 -2.64 16.25 -10.32
CA VAL A 223 -1.75 15.12 -10.61
C VAL A 223 -2.28 13.87 -9.93
N VAL A 224 -2.38 12.77 -10.68
CA VAL A 224 -2.68 11.44 -10.15
C VAL A 224 -1.50 10.52 -10.41
N LEU A 225 -0.92 9.99 -9.33
CA LEU A 225 0.08 8.93 -9.34
C LEU A 225 -0.66 7.60 -9.12
N CYS A 226 -0.72 6.76 -10.15
CA CYS A 226 -1.37 5.45 -10.10
C CYS A 226 -0.40 4.39 -10.62
N ARG A 227 0.63 4.08 -9.83
CA ARG A 227 1.77 3.25 -10.25
C ARG A 227 1.75 1.90 -9.56
N ASN A 228 2.05 0.83 -10.29
CA ASN A 228 2.13 -0.52 -9.74
C ASN A 228 0.83 -1.05 -9.10
N VAL A 229 -0.33 -0.46 -9.45
CA VAL A 229 -1.65 -0.85 -8.91
C VAL A 229 -2.51 -1.53 -9.97
N LEU A 230 -2.62 -0.92 -11.15
CA LEU A 230 -3.47 -1.44 -12.24
C LEU A 230 -3.05 -2.84 -12.73
N ILE A 231 -1.80 -3.24 -12.49
CA ILE A 231 -1.29 -4.58 -12.79
C ILE A 231 -1.98 -5.70 -12.00
N TYR A 232 -2.77 -5.35 -10.99
CA TYR A 232 -3.52 -6.29 -10.16
C TYR A 232 -5.00 -6.41 -10.52
N PHE A 233 -5.50 -5.58 -11.44
CA PHE A 233 -6.88 -5.62 -11.90
C PHE A 233 -7.02 -6.44 -13.18
N ASP A 234 -8.19 -7.05 -13.41
CA ASP A 234 -8.47 -7.64 -14.72
C ASP A 234 -8.64 -6.54 -15.78
N ARG A 235 -8.59 -6.95 -17.05
CA ARG A 235 -8.73 -6.02 -18.17
C ARG A 235 -10.10 -5.33 -18.18
N ALA A 236 -11.15 -6.00 -17.72
CA ALA A 236 -12.51 -5.45 -17.70
C ALA A 236 -12.68 -4.35 -16.64
N THR A 237 -11.87 -4.38 -15.58
CA THR A 237 -11.84 -3.39 -14.49
C THR A 237 -11.06 -2.13 -14.87
N VAL A 238 -10.16 -2.21 -15.85
CA VAL A 238 -9.29 -1.09 -16.29
C VAL A 238 -9.82 -0.39 -17.55
N THR A 239 -10.83 -0.95 -18.22
CA THR A 239 -11.49 -0.39 -19.42
C THR A 239 -12.64 0.54 -19.06
#